data_AF-A0A8J2WSY4-F1
#
_entry.id   AF-A0A8J2WSY4-F1
#
_cell.length_a   1.000
_cell.length_b   1.000
_cell.length_c   1.000
_cell.angle_alpha   90.00
_cell.angle_beta   90.00
_cell.angle_gamma   90.00
#
_symmetry.space_group_name_H-M   'P 1'
#
loop_
_entity.id
_entity.type
_entity.pdbx_description
1 polymer ?
#
loop_
_entity_poly.entity_id
_entity_poly.type
_entity_poly.pdbx_seq_one_letter_code
_entity_poly.pdbx_strand_id
1 'polypeptide(L)'
;MMIGLTGFATGRDETTSVSCISAATGAELHCTRTCSRATAGLQISAGQKEWWLFPPSETSKLQDAAGVYVDDVRLGFYDAERFPRVADAACLRVTQPPRSTLFVPSDWRHMVVNVGATLSINHNWFEAGAIPNVWRYLDTEARATAAELEACRADVEGRGGELSEFLWLRERVLRASARLNVSDFVAMCRSEVCARDTLAPAGSAPEDERRVRDGVSLALRAVAADHAGSLFLDESGTWPRDEDAASWSRSARDRGTAALAEALAALEPEDVPVRS
;
A
#
# COMPACT_ATOMS: atom_id res chain seq x y z
N MET A 1 3.83 2.67 -16.15
CA MET A 1 4.22 1.30 -15.77
C MET A 1 3.61 1.02 -14.41
N MET A 2 2.79 -0.04 -14.29
CA MET A 2 2.10 -0.38 -13.04
C MET A 2 3.05 -1.20 -12.16
N ILE A 3 3.23 -0.79 -10.90
CA ILE A 3 4.04 -1.54 -9.93
C ILE A 3 3.14 -2.61 -9.34
N GLY A 4 3.27 -3.84 -9.84
CA GLY A 4 2.67 -4.99 -9.18
C GLY A 4 3.44 -5.26 -7.89
N LEU A 5 2.74 -5.30 -6.76
CA LEU A 5 3.24 -5.97 -5.55
C LEU A 5 3.18 -7.48 -5.81
N THR A 6 4.08 -7.97 -6.67
CA THR A 6 4.26 -9.39 -6.98
C THR A 6 5.44 -9.91 -6.18
N GLY A 7 5.15 -10.49 -5.01
CA GLY A 7 6.05 -11.45 -4.39
C GLY A 7 5.88 -12.79 -5.10
N PHE A 8 6.98 -13.48 -5.42
CA PHE A 8 6.90 -14.80 -6.02
C PHE A 8 6.17 -15.78 -5.10
N ALA A 9 5.04 -16.30 -5.61
CA ALA A 9 4.30 -17.49 -5.20
C ALA A 9 4.85 -18.27 -3.98
N THR A 10 4.37 -17.97 -2.77
CA THR A 10 3.97 -18.96 -1.76
C THR A 10 3.00 -18.33 -0.74
N GLY A 11 1.71 -18.64 -0.85
CA GLY A 11 0.79 -18.68 0.30
C GLY A 11 -0.11 -17.47 0.56
N ARG A 12 0.35 -16.21 0.46
CA ARG A 12 -0.47 -14.99 0.65
C ARG A 12 0.21 -13.80 -0.05
N ASP A 13 -0.26 -13.41 -1.23
CA ASP A 13 0.12 -12.12 -1.84
C ASP A 13 -0.66 -11.00 -1.13
N GLU A 14 0.03 -10.06 -0.50
CA GLU A 14 -0.57 -9.19 0.53
C GLU A 14 -1.31 -7.94 0.01
N THR A 15 -1.30 -7.69 -1.30
CA THR A 15 -2.28 -6.81 -1.96
C THR A 15 -3.45 -7.55 -2.60
N THR A 16 -3.41 -8.88 -2.52
CA THR A 16 -4.44 -9.78 -3.02
C THR A 16 -5.40 -10.08 -1.88
N SER A 17 -6.50 -9.34 -1.80
CA SER A 17 -7.56 -9.69 -0.84
C SER A 17 -8.46 -10.76 -1.45
N VAL A 18 -8.51 -11.93 -0.82
CA VAL A 18 -9.52 -12.95 -1.09
C VAL A 18 -10.67 -12.76 -0.11
N SER A 19 -11.90 -12.61 -0.62
CA SER A 19 -13.10 -12.48 0.20
C SER A 19 -14.11 -13.54 -0.22
N CYS A 20 -14.46 -14.44 0.71
CA CYS A 20 -15.59 -15.36 0.60
C CYS A 20 -16.75 -14.80 1.41
N ILE A 21 -17.85 -14.42 0.77
CA ILE A 21 -18.98 -13.79 1.47
C ILE A 21 -20.30 -14.44 1.03
N SER A 22 -21.11 -14.90 2.00
CA SER A 22 -22.46 -15.41 1.76
C SER A 22 -23.46 -14.27 1.58
N ALA A 23 -24.57 -14.56 0.90
CA ALA A 23 -25.59 -13.59 0.51
C ALA A 23 -26.23 -12.89 1.72
N ALA A 24 -25.76 -11.69 2.09
CA ALA A 24 -26.45 -10.65 2.89
C ALA A 24 -25.50 -9.57 3.44
N THR A 25 -24.18 -9.78 3.42
CA THR A 25 -23.21 -8.80 3.93
C THR A 25 -22.78 -7.87 2.79
N GLY A 26 -23.34 -6.66 2.77
CA GLY A 26 -22.76 -5.55 2.02
C GLY A 26 -21.40 -5.20 2.62
N ALA A 27 -20.43 -4.85 1.78
CA ALA A 27 -19.23 -4.19 2.29
C ALA A 27 -19.56 -2.71 2.53
N GLU A 28 -19.13 -2.17 3.68
CA GLU A 28 -19.20 -0.74 3.99
C GLU A 28 -18.62 0.10 2.83
N LEU A 29 -19.07 1.34 2.67
CA LEU A 29 -18.46 2.31 1.77
C LEU A 29 -17.00 2.48 2.20
N HIS A 30 -16.09 1.97 1.39
CA HIS A 30 -14.68 2.03 1.69
C HIS A 30 -13.92 2.57 0.49
N CYS A 31 -12.85 3.28 0.81
CA CYS A 31 -11.76 3.49 -0.13
C CYS A 31 -10.65 2.52 0.29
N THR A 32 -9.96 1.91 -0.67
CA THR A 32 -8.82 1.04 -0.37
C THR A 32 -7.82 1.83 0.47
N ARG A 33 -7.72 1.51 1.77
CA ARG A 33 -6.93 2.26 2.75
C ARG A 33 -5.43 2.12 2.57
N THR A 34 -4.97 1.21 1.71
CA THR A 34 -3.56 0.84 1.60
C THR A 34 -2.67 1.95 1.07
N CYS A 35 -3.23 2.96 0.39
CA CYS A 35 -2.62 4.26 0.16
C CYS A 35 -3.73 5.15 -0.41
N SER A 36 -4.36 5.92 0.46
CA SER A 36 -5.64 6.61 0.24
C SER A 36 -5.74 7.53 -0.98
N ARG A 37 -4.67 7.70 -1.76
CA ARG A 37 -4.61 8.51 -2.99
C ARG A 37 -3.84 7.93 -4.18
N ALA A 38 -3.60 6.62 -4.20
CA ALA A 38 -2.66 6.06 -5.17
C ALA A 38 -3.02 4.69 -5.72
N THR A 39 -3.97 3.98 -5.12
CA THR A 39 -4.20 2.58 -5.45
C THR A 39 -5.34 2.37 -6.40
N ALA A 40 -5.07 1.70 -7.51
CA ALA A 40 -6.09 1.13 -8.37
C ALA A 40 -6.29 -0.36 -8.07
N GLY A 41 -7.48 -0.88 -8.36
CA GLY A 41 -7.87 -2.24 -8.02
C GLY A 41 -8.39 -3.03 -9.22
N LEU A 42 -8.11 -4.33 -9.26
CA LEU A 42 -8.63 -5.29 -10.24
C LEU A 42 -9.30 -6.44 -9.51
N GLN A 43 -10.61 -6.56 -9.65
CA GLN A 43 -11.38 -7.60 -8.94
C GLN A 43 -11.95 -8.65 -9.87
N ILE A 44 -11.67 -9.92 -9.58
CA ILE A 44 -12.27 -11.10 -10.20
C ILE A 44 -13.29 -11.70 -9.23
N SER A 45 -14.48 -12.03 -9.72
CA SER A 45 -15.59 -12.53 -8.89
C SER A 45 -16.16 -13.84 -9.42
N ALA A 46 -16.34 -14.84 -8.58
CA ALA A 46 -17.22 -16.00 -8.79
C ALA A 46 -18.53 -15.76 -8.01
N GLY A 47 -19.40 -14.97 -8.64
CA GLY A 47 -20.63 -14.41 -8.07
C GLY A 47 -20.90 -13.03 -8.66
N GLN A 48 -22.12 -12.51 -8.52
CA GLN A 48 -22.48 -11.19 -9.05
C GLN A 48 -22.29 -10.12 -7.97
N LYS A 49 -21.82 -8.93 -8.37
CA LYS A 49 -21.69 -7.78 -7.46
C LYS A 49 -22.33 -6.53 -8.03
N GLU A 50 -22.88 -5.70 -7.16
CA GLU A 50 -23.28 -4.33 -7.48
C GLU A 50 -22.30 -3.35 -6.87
N TRP A 51 -21.72 -2.51 -7.72
CA TRP A 51 -20.76 -1.48 -7.36
C TRP A 51 -21.41 -0.10 -7.44
N TRP A 52 -21.09 0.73 -6.48
CA TRP A 52 -21.41 2.14 -6.43
C TRP A 52 -20.10 2.90 -6.38
N LEU A 53 -19.72 3.52 -7.50
CA LEU A 53 -18.41 4.14 -7.71
C LEU A 53 -18.58 5.66 -7.74
N PHE A 54 -17.83 6.36 -6.90
CA PHE A 54 -17.85 7.81 -6.78
C PHE A 54 -16.50 8.38 -7.21
N PRO A 55 -16.46 9.27 -8.21
CA PRO A 55 -15.21 9.89 -8.62
C PRO A 55 -14.67 10.82 -7.53
N PRO A 56 -13.37 11.17 -7.56
CA PRO A 56 -12.74 11.99 -6.52
C PRO A 56 -13.44 13.34 -6.30
N SER A 57 -14.01 13.93 -7.35
CA SER A 57 -14.78 15.18 -7.28
C SER A 57 -16.03 15.11 -6.40
N GLU A 58 -16.58 13.91 -6.21
CA GLU A 58 -17.81 13.67 -5.44
C GLU A 58 -17.54 13.24 -4.00
N THR A 59 -16.27 12.95 -3.67
CA THR A 59 -15.87 12.41 -2.36
C THR A 59 -16.27 13.28 -1.18
N SER A 60 -16.21 14.61 -1.30
CA SER A 60 -16.55 15.54 -0.22
C SER A 60 -18.04 15.52 0.13
N LYS A 61 -18.91 15.13 -0.80
CA LYS A 61 -20.35 15.01 -0.58
C LYS A 61 -20.70 13.79 0.29
N LEU A 62 -19.80 12.82 0.38
CA LEU A 62 -19.96 11.59 1.16
C LEU A 62 -19.55 11.75 2.63
N GLN A 63 -19.17 12.97 3.05
CA GLN A 63 -18.73 13.27 4.40
C GLN A 63 -19.77 14.05 5.19
N ASP A 64 -19.80 13.82 6.50
CA ASP A 64 -20.44 14.73 7.45
C ASP A 64 -19.58 15.98 7.71
N ALA A 65 -20.08 16.88 8.55
CA ALA A 65 -19.37 18.12 8.90
C ALA A 65 -18.04 17.88 9.64
N ALA A 66 -17.84 16.71 10.25
CA ALA A 66 -16.60 16.33 10.93
C ALA A 66 -15.60 15.62 9.99
N GLY A 67 -15.96 15.41 8.72
CA GLY A 67 -15.12 14.71 7.75
C GLY A 67 -15.22 13.19 7.82
N VAL A 68 -16.14 12.65 8.62
CA VAL A 68 -16.42 11.20 8.68
C VAL A 68 -17.22 10.81 7.44
N TYR A 69 -16.86 9.69 6.81
CA TYR A 69 -17.55 9.20 5.63
C TYR A 69 -18.81 8.41 6.01
N VAL A 70 -19.83 8.48 5.15
CA VAL A 70 -21.02 7.62 5.25
C VAL A 70 -20.66 6.17 5.00
N ASP A 71 -21.19 5.22 5.77
CA ASP A 71 -20.88 3.79 5.61
C ASP A 71 -21.74 3.10 4.54
N ASP A 72 -22.95 3.60 4.28
CA ASP A 72 -23.85 3.04 3.27
C ASP A 72 -24.62 4.17 2.58
N VAL A 73 -24.47 4.25 1.25
CA VAL A 73 -25.06 5.32 0.44
C VAL A 73 -26.48 5.00 -0.05
N ARG A 74 -27.01 3.81 0.28
CA ARG A 74 -28.37 3.42 -0.10
C ARG A 74 -29.38 4.22 0.70
N LEU A 75 -30.41 4.71 0.03
CA LEU A 75 -31.51 5.44 0.68
C LEU A 75 -32.09 4.61 1.84
N GLY A 76 -32.21 5.24 3.00
CA GLY A 76 -32.68 4.60 4.24
C GLY A 76 -31.61 3.89 5.07
N PHE A 77 -30.36 3.82 4.59
CA PHE A 77 -29.23 3.22 5.33
C PHE A 77 -28.26 4.27 5.92
N TYR A 78 -28.54 5.57 5.73
CA TYR A 78 -27.80 6.66 6.34
C TYR A 78 -28.73 7.74 6.90
N ASP A 79 -28.22 8.48 7.88
CA ASP A 79 -28.87 9.67 8.41
C ASP A 79 -28.71 10.83 7.43
N ALA A 80 -29.81 11.23 6.78
CA ALA A 80 -29.81 12.31 5.80
C ALA A 80 -29.60 13.70 6.42
N GLU A 81 -29.83 13.89 7.73
CA GLU A 81 -29.50 15.14 8.41
C GLU A 81 -27.99 15.23 8.67
N ARG A 82 -27.36 14.10 9.05
CA ARG A 82 -25.90 14.02 9.23
C ARG A 82 -25.14 14.05 7.90
N PHE A 83 -25.69 13.44 6.85
CA PHE A 83 -25.08 13.33 5.53
C PHE A 83 -25.97 13.93 4.42
N PRO A 84 -26.22 15.25 4.45
CA PRO A 84 -27.21 15.89 3.59
C PRO A 84 -26.86 15.87 2.10
N ARG A 85 -25.56 15.77 1.78
CA ARG A 85 -25.06 15.85 0.39
C ARG A 85 -24.93 14.50 -0.30
N VAL A 86 -25.14 13.37 0.41
CA VAL A 86 -24.96 12.03 -0.16
C VAL A 86 -25.91 11.80 -1.35
N ALA A 87 -27.14 12.30 -1.25
CA ALA A 87 -28.13 12.18 -2.33
C ALA A 87 -27.75 12.96 -3.60
N ASP A 88 -26.92 14.01 -3.46
CA ASP A 88 -26.46 14.87 -4.56
C ASP A 88 -25.15 14.38 -5.20
N ALA A 89 -24.58 13.29 -4.67
CA ALA A 89 -23.33 12.73 -5.17
C ALA A 89 -23.56 11.96 -6.47
N ALA A 90 -22.83 12.34 -7.52
CA ALA A 90 -22.85 11.59 -8.77
C ALA A 90 -22.21 10.21 -8.56
N CYS A 91 -22.95 9.15 -8.89
CA CYS A 91 -22.56 7.76 -8.66
C CYS A 91 -22.65 6.96 -9.96
N LEU A 92 -21.57 6.26 -10.30
CA LEU A 92 -21.57 5.25 -11.34
C LEU A 92 -21.93 3.89 -10.73
N ARG A 93 -23.07 3.34 -11.13
CA ARG A 93 -23.52 2.01 -10.70
C ARG A 93 -23.11 0.96 -11.72
N VAL A 94 -22.43 -0.10 -11.28
CA VAL A 94 -21.96 -1.18 -12.15
C VAL A 94 -22.37 -2.54 -11.60
N THR A 95 -23.06 -3.34 -12.40
CA THR A 95 -23.30 -4.75 -12.10
C THR A 95 -22.15 -5.57 -12.69
N GLN A 96 -21.32 -6.14 -11.84
CA GLN A 96 -20.22 -7.02 -12.23
C GLN A 96 -20.73 -8.47 -12.31
N PRO A 97 -20.82 -9.08 -13.51
CA PRO A 97 -21.24 -10.47 -13.63
C PRO A 97 -20.14 -11.45 -13.14
N PRO A 98 -20.50 -12.71 -12.85
CA PRO A 98 -19.51 -13.74 -12.53
C PRO A 98 -18.45 -13.90 -13.62
N ARG A 99 -17.22 -14.19 -13.22
CA ARG A 99 -16.03 -14.38 -14.06
C ARG A 99 -15.68 -13.15 -14.92
N SER A 100 -16.08 -11.97 -14.49
CA SER A 100 -15.64 -10.71 -15.08
C SER A 100 -14.71 -9.95 -14.15
N THR A 101 -14.04 -8.97 -14.73
CA THR A 101 -13.07 -8.15 -14.02
C THR A 101 -13.46 -6.68 -14.07
N LEU A 102 -13.38 -5.99 -12.93
CA LEU A 102 -13.64 -4.56 -12.82
C LEU A 102 -12.37 -3.83 -12.38
N PHE A 103 -12.06 -2.75 -13.09
CA PHE A 103 -10.97 -1.83 -12.75
C PHE A 103 -11.52 -0.63 -11.99
N VAL A 104 -10.98 -0.36 -10.81
CA VAL A 104 -11.30 0.84 -10.01
C VAL A 104 -10.10 1.79 -10.06
N PRO A 105 -10.23 3.01 -10.62
CA PRO A 105 -9.13 3.96 -10.61
C PRO A 105 -8.78 4.44 -9.20
N SER A 106 -7.54 4.92 -9.03
CA SER A 106 -7.10 5.55 -7.78
C SER A 106 -8.01 6.71 -7.37
N ASP A 107 -8.18 6.88 -6.05
CA ASP A 107 -9.03 7.91 -5.41
C ASP A 107 -10.55 7.74 -5.59
N TRP A 108 -11.02 6.67 -6.23
CA TRP A 108 -12.46 6.42 -6.32
C TRP A 108 -13.00 5.76 -5.06
N ARG A 109 -13.99 6.41 -4.44
CA ARG A 109 -14.73 5.83 -3.31
C ARG A 109 -15.74 4.85 -3.83
N HIS A 110 -15.92 3.73 -3.12
CA HIS A 110 -16.82 2.71 -3.60
C HIS A 110 -17.53 1.93 -2.49
N MET A 111 -18.75 1.51 -2.78
CA MET A 111 -19.51 0.55 -1.99
C MET A 111 -19.85 -0.64 -2.87
N VAL A 112 -19.76 -1.85 -2.31
CA VAL A 112 -19.97 -3.09 -3.06
C VAL A 112 -20.95 -3.98 -2.32
N VAL A 113 -22.01 -4.36 -3.03
CA VAL A 113 -23.03 -5.30 -2.54
C VAL A 113 -22.85 -6.62 -3.28
N ASN A 114 -22.66 -7.71 -2.54
CA ASN A 114 -22.63 -9.05 -3.13
C ASN A 114 -24.07 -9.51 -3.41
N VAL A 115 -24.33 -9.95 -4.64
CA VAL A 115 -25.63 -10.51 -5.05
C VAL A 115 -25.53 -12.03 -5.01
N GLY A 116 -26.06 -12.62 -3.95
CA GLY A 116 -25.95 -14.07 -3.72
C GLY A 116 -24.58 -14.47 -3.13
N ALA A 117 -24.31 -15.78 -3.12
CA ALA A 117 -23.02 -16.31 -2.68
C ALA A 117 -21.92 -15.87 -3.66
N THR A 118 -20.91 -15.16 -3.14
CA THR A 118 -19.86 -14.58 -3.96
C THR A 118 -18.48 -14.83 -3.36
N LEU A 119 -17.57 -15.30 -4.21
CA LEU A 119 -16.13 -15.34 -3.94
C LEU A 119 -15.45 -14.29 -4.80
N SER A 120 -14.50 -13.53 -4.25
CA SER A 120 -13.71 -12.62 -5.06
C SER A 120 -12.26 -12.52 -4.66
N ILE A 121 -11.42 -12.23 -5.64
CA ILE A 121 -10.00 -11.93 -5.50
C ILE A 121 -9.79 -10.52 -6.05
N ASN A 122 -9.23 -9.62 -5.26
CA ASN A 122 -8.89 -8.26 -5.70
C ASN A 122 -7.39 -8.04 -5.55
N HIS A 123 -6.76 -7.51 -6.59
CA HIS A 123 -5.38 -7.02 -6.55
C HIS A 123 -5.38 -5.51 -6.54
N ASN A 124 -4.79 -4.90 -5.50
CA ASN A 124 -4.51 -3.47 -5.48
C ASN A 124 -3.07 -3.21 -5.91
N TRP A 125 -2.86 -2.15 -6.70
CA TRP A 125 -1.53 -1.66 -7.06
C TRP A 125 -1.52 -0.14 -7.05
N PHE A 126 -0.34 0.46 -7.06
CA PHE A 126 -0.18 1.88 -7.32
C PHE A 126 0.82 2.11 -8.46
N GLU A 127 0.76 3.30 -9.04
CA GLU A 127 1.68 3.69 -10.10
C GLU A 127 3.00 4.18 -9.52
N ALA A 128 4.09 4.04 -10.29
CA ALA A 128 5.41 4.46 -9.85
C ALA A 128 5.49 5.96 -9.51
N GLY A 129 4.75 6.80 -10.23
CA GLY A 129 4.64 8.24 -9.92
C GLY A 129 3.96 8.53 -8.58
N ALA A 130 3.27 7.55 -7.99
CA ALA A 130 2.64 7.70 -6.69
C ALA A 130 3.56 7.35 -5.51
N ILE A 131 4.76 6.82 -5.75
CA ILE A 131 5.73 6.43 -4.71
C ILE A 131 5.98 7.55 -3.67
N PRO A 132 6.15 8.83 -4.03
CA PRO A 132 6.31 9.90 -3.04
C PRO A 132 5.11 10.06 -2.11
N ASN A 133 3.89 9.86 -2.63
CA ASN A 133 2.67 9.94 -1.84
C ASN A 133 2.51 8.72 -0.93
N VAL A 134 2.85 7.53 -1.43
CA VAL A 134 2.91 6.28 -0.66
C VAL A 134 3.86 6.44 0.51
N TRP A 135 5.07 6.96 0.26
CA TRP A 135 6.06 7.20 1.30
C TRP A 135 5.57 8.18 2.35
N ARG A 136 5.02 9.33 1.95
CA ARG A 136 4.52 10.34 2.90
C ARG A 136 3.43 9.78 3.82
N TYR A 137 2.52 8.97 3.27
CA TYR A 137 1.52 8.28 4.07
C TYR A 137 2.18 7.29 5.03
N LEU A 138 3.05 6.41 4.52
CA LEU A 138 3.71 5.39 5.30
C LEU A 138 4.57 5.97 6.43
N ASP A 139 5.30 7.05 6.20
CA ASP A 139 6.09 7.74 7.23
C ASP A 139 5.19 8.32 8.34
N THR A 140 4.03 8.87 7.97
CA THR A 140 3.05 9.37 8.94
C THR A 140 2.54 8.23 9.83
N GLU A 141 2.14 7.12 9.22
CA GLU A 141 1.66 5.93 9.95
C GLU A 141 2.78 5.28 10.77
N ALA A 142 4.03 5.27 10.27
CA ALA A 142 5.18 4.71 10.96
C ALA A 142 5.54 5.53 12.22
N ARG A 143 5.45 6.87 12.14
CA ARG A 143 5.66 7.77 13.27
C ARG A 143 4.53 7.65 14.30
N ALA A 144 3.27 7.59 13.85
CA ALA A 144 2.13 7.35 14.74
C ALA A 144 2.25 5.99 15.46
N THR A 145 2.54 4.92 14.71
CA THR A 145 2.78 3.58 15.25
C THR A 145 3.93 3.58 16.28
N ALA A 146 5.01 4.32 16.00
CA ALA A 146 6.13 4.45 16.94
C ALA A 146 5.70 5.11 18.25
N ALA A 147 4.95 6.22 18.18
CA ALA A 147 4.49 6.95 19.34
C ALA A 147 3.55 6.10 20.23
N GLU A 148 2.60 5.37 19.62
CA GLU A 148 1.67 4.50 20.34
C GLU A 148 2.39 3.31 21.00
N LEU A 149 3.43 2.78 20.37
CA LEU A 149 4.17 1.62 20.88
C LEU A 149 5.33 1.98 21.80
N GLU A 150 5.70 3.26 21.96
CA GLU A 150 6.86 3.64 22.78
C GLU A 150 6.70 3.18 24.24
N ALA A 151 5.47 3.18 24.76
CA ALA A 151 5.18 2.66 26.10
C ALA A 151 5.51 1.17 26.24
N CYS A 152 5.36 0.38 25.17
CA CYS A 152 5.68 -1.05 25.14
C CYS A 152 7.18 -1.32 25.06
N ARG A 153 8.01 -0.33 24.74
CA ARG A 153 9.46 -0.49 24.63
C ARG A 153 10.09 -0.93 25.96
N ALA A 154 9.68 -0.30 27.05
CA ALA A 154 10.16 -0.63 28.39
C ALA A 154 9.79 -2.08 28.79
N ASP A 155 8.66 -2.59 28.31
CA ASP A 155 8.24 -3.97 28.57
C ASP A 155 9.10 -4.98 27.79
N VAL A 156 9.47 -4.67 26.54
CA VAL A 156 10.39 -5.50 25.74
C VAL A 156 11.76 -5.54 26.41
N GLU A 157 12.33 -4.38 26.75
CA GLU A 157 13.63 -4.27 27.42
C GLU A 157 13.59 -4.95 28.80
N GLY A 158 12.50 -4.79 29.57
CA GLY A 158 12.31 -5.38 30.89
C GLY A 158 12.19 -6.91 30.90
N ARG A 159 11.82 -7.53 29.77
CA ARG A 159 11.82 -8.99 29.56
C ARG A 159 13.17 -9.51 29.04
N GLY A 160 14.16 -8.63 28.86
CA GLY A 160 15.45 -8.96 28.28
C GLY A 160 15.46 -8.98 26.74
N GLY A 161 14.43 -8.43 26.10
CA GLY A 161 14.34 -8.30 24.64
C GLY A 161 15.31 -7.27 24.08
N GLU A 162 15.73 -7.46 22.82
CA GLU A 162 16.65 -6.55 22.14
C GLU A 162 15.91 -5.38 21.47
N LEU A 163 16.60 -4.26 21.25
CA LEU A 163 16.04 -3.12 20.49
C LEU A 163 15.57 -3.53 19.08
N SER A 164 16.23 -4.51 18.46
CA SER A 164 15.84 -5.10 17.18
C SER A 164 14.45 -5.73 17.22
N GLU A 165 14.10 -6.40 18.31
CA GLU A 165 12.77 -7.01 18.51
C GLU A 165 11.69 -5.93 18.57
N PHE A 166 11.94 -4.83 19.29
CA PHE A 166 11.02 -3.69 19.34
C PHE A 166 10.83 -3.01 17.97
N LEU A 167 11.92 -2.78 17.23
CA LEU A 167 11.83 -2.21 15.88
C LEU A 167 11.07 -3.12 14.91
N TRP A 168 11.28 -4.43 15.01
CA TRP A 168 10.55 -5.41 14.24
C TRP A 168 9.05 -5.40 14.58
N LEU A 169 8.71 -5.31 15.87
CA LEU A 169 7.31 -5.19 16.31
C LEU A 169 6.63 -3.94 15.73
N ARG A 170 7.34 -2.81 15.65
CA ARG A 170 6.82 -1.59 15.01
C ARG A 170 6.49 -1.80 13.53
N GLU A 171 7.41 -2.39 12.77
CA GLU A 171 7.19 -2.73 11.36
C GLU A 171 6.04 -3.73 11.17
N ARG A 172 5.90 -4.70 12.09
CA ARG A 172 4.80 -5.68 12.08
C ARG A 172 3.45 -5.02 12.32
N VAL A 173 3.35 -4.16 13.33
CA VAL A 173 2.11 -3.42 13.63
C VAL A 173 1.77 -2.46 12.49
N LEU A 174 2.77 -1.74 11.96
CA LEU A 174 2.62 -0.87 10.80
C LEU A 174 2.11 -1.66 9.58
N ARG A 175 2.69 -2.83 9.31
CA ARG A 175 2.21 -3.72 8.25
C ARG A 175 0.76 -4.12 8.47
N ALA A 176 0.36 -4.44 9.70
CA ALA A 176 -1.01 -4.84 9.98
C ALA A 176 -2.02 -3.68 9.81
N SER A 177 -1.64 -2.45 10.20
CA SER A 177 -2.52 -1.27 10.14
C SER A 177 -2.55 -0.61 8.76
N ALA A 178 -1.39 -0.37 8.15
CA ALA A 178 -1.23 0.31 6.87
C ALA A 178 -1.20 -0.64 5.66
N ARG A 179 -1.09 -1.97 5.89
CA ARG A 179 -0.89 -3.03 4.86
C ARG A 179 0.42 -2.93 4.08
N LEU A 180 1.34 -2.10 4.57
CA LEU A 180 2.69 -1.93 4.06
C LEU A 180 3.54 -1.48 5.25
N ASN A 181 4.78 -1.96 5.35
CA ASN A 181 5.79 -1.45 6.27
C ASN A 181 6.95 -0.84 5.49
N VAL A 182 7.93 -0.26 6.19
CA VAL A 182 9.04 0.42 5.53
C VAL A 182 9.94 -0.57 4.80
N SER A 183 10.15 -1.76 5.35
CA SER A 183 10.98 -2.80 4.74
C SER A 183 10.42 -3.28 3.40
N ASP A 184 9.12 -3.56 3.32
CA ASP A 184 8.45 -3.93 2.08
C ASP A 184 8.43 -2.79 1.07
N PHE A 185 8.26 -1.54 1.54
CA PHE A 185 8.36 -0.37 0.69
C PHE A 185 9.76 -0.24 0.06
N VAL A 186 10.83 -0.47 0.82
CA VAL A 186 12.21 -0.49 0.33
C VAL A 186 12.43 -1.63 -0.66
N ALA A 187 11.99 -2.85 -0.32
CA ALA A 187 12.12 -4.01 -1.19
C ALA A 187 11.42 -3.79 -2.55
N MET A 188 10.23 -3.21 -2.53
CA MET A 188 9.49 -2.85 -3.74
C MET A 188 10.20 -1.76 -4.54
N CYS A 189 10.65 -0.67 -3.90
CA CYS A 189 11.40 0.38 -4.60
C CYS A 189 12.70 -0.15 -5.21
N ARG A 190 13.42 -1.03 -4.51
CA ARG A 190 14.60 -1.71 -5.04
C ARG A 190 14.25 -2.53 -6.29
N SER A 191 13.22 -3.36 -6.23
CA SER A 191 12.75 -4.15 -7.37
C SER A 191 12.43 -3.27 -8.58
N GLU A 192 11.79 -2.13 -8.35
CA GLU A 192 11.42 -1.16 -9.38
C GLU A 192 12.60 -0.44 -10.03
N VAL A 193 13.67 -0.20 -9.27
CA VAL A 193 14.92 0.36 -9.81
C VAL A 193 15.66 -0.70 -10.62
N CYS A 194 15.87 -1.89 -10.05
CA CYS A 194 16.57 -3.00 -10.72
C CYS A 194 15.87 -3.45 -12.02
N ALA A 195 14.52 -3.52 -12.01
CA ALA A 195 13.75 -3.90 -13.19
C ALA A 195 13.89 -2.88 -14.33
N ARG A 196 14.02 -1.58 -14.01
CA ARG A 196 14.15 -0.51 -15.01
C ARG A 196 15.55 -0.43 -15.61
N ASP A 197 16.59 -0.63 -14.81
CA ASP A 197 17.97 -0.69 -15.32
C ASP A 197 18.15 -1.87 -16.32
N THR A 198 17.32 -2.91 -16.22
CA THR A 198 17.30 -4.02 -17.18
C THR A 198 16.59 -3.67 -18.50
N LEU A 199 15.71 -2.67 -18.50
CA LEU A 199 14.79 -2.38 -19.62
C LEU A 199 15.13 -1.12 -20.43
N ALA A 200 15.93 -0.18 -19.91
CA ALA A 200 16.32 1.04 -20.63
C ALA A 200 17.79 1.42 -20.38
N PRO A 201 18.60 1.69 -21.42
CA PRO A 201 19.93 2.26 -21.23
C PRO A 201 19.82 3.70 -20.68
N ALA A 202 20.59 3.98 -19.63
CA ALA A 202 20.68 5.29 -19.01
C ALA A 202 21.01 6.36 -20.05
N GLY A 203 20.11 7.34 -20.24
CA GLY A 203 20.36 8.50 -21.10
C GLY A 203 19.23 8.88 -22.08
N SER A 204 18.26 8.00 -22.36
CA SER A 204 17.14 8.30 -23.26
C SER A 204 15.75 8.14 -22.65
N ALA A 205 15.66 7.96 -21.33
CA ALA A 205 14.41 7.79 -20.61
C ALA A 205 13.44 8.96 -20.92
N PRO A 206 12.15 8.69 -21.24
CA PRO A 206 11.13 9.74 -21.36
C PRO A 206 11.04 10.60 -20.09
N GLU A 207 10.49 11.82 -20.20
CA GLU A 207 10.35 12.75 -19.06
C GLU A 207 9.62 12.13 -17.86
N ASP A 208 8.60 11.32 -18.12
CA ASP A 208 7.83 10.62 -17.08
C ASP A 208 8.68 9.61 -16.30
N GLU A 209 9.65 8.96 -16.96
CA GLU A 209 10.53 7.99 -16.33
C GLU A 209 11.57 8.66 -15.43
N ARG A 210 12.11 9.83 -15.86
CA ARG A 210 12.94 10.67 -14.98
C ARG A 210 12.17 11.11 -13.73
N ARG A 211 10.94 11.61 -13.90
CA ARG A 211 10.09 12.03 -12.77
C ARG A 211 9.83 10.89 -11.78
N VAL A 212 9.58 9.68 -12.28
CA VAL A 212 9.43 8.49 -11.43
C VAL A 212 10.72 8.21 -10.67
N ARG A 213 11.86 8.16 -11.37
CA ARG A 213 13.18 7.88 -10.77
C ARG A 213 13.54 8.89 -9.68
N ASP A 214 13.31 10.17 -9.94
CA ASP A 214 13.51 11.26 -8.97
C ASP A 214 12.59 11.09 -7.76
N GLY A 215 11.33 10.71 -7.98
CA GLY A 215 10.36 10.42 -6.92
C GLY A 215 10.78 9.24 -6.03
N VAL A 216 11.27 8.14 -6.63
CA VAL A 216 11.81 6.99 -5.89
C VAL A 216 13.06 7.39 -5.10
N SER A 217 13.99 8.13 -5.73
CA SER A 217 15.21 8.63 -5.09
C SER A 217 14.90 9.49 -3.87
N LEU A 218 13.98 10.43 -4.00
CA LEU A 218 13.54 11.28 -2.89
C LEU A 218 12.96 10.45 -1.73
N ALA A 219 12.09 9.48 -2.04
CA ALA A 219 11.49 8.62 -1.03
C ALA A 219 12.54 7.75 -0.31
N LEU A 220 13.44 7.10 -1.04
CA LEU A 220 14.49 6.26 -0.44
C LEU A 220 15.51 7.07 0.37
N ARG A 221 15.84 8.30 -0.04
CA ARG A 221 16.71 9.19 0.75
C ARG A 221 16.05 9.60 2.06
N ALA A 222 14.74 9.83 2.06
CA ALA A 222 13.99 10.08 3.29
C ALA A 222 13.92 8.83 4.20
N VAL A 223 13.71 7.64 3.62
CA VAL A 223 13.82 6.37 4.37
C VAL A 223 15.21 6.25 5.01
N ALA A 224 16.28 6.56 4.29
CA ALA A 224 17.64 6.47 4.80
C ALA A 224 17.90 7.40 6.00
N ALA A 225 17.32 8.61 5.98
CA ALA A 225 17.46 9.56 7.06
C ALA A 225 16.74 9.11 8.34
N ASP A 226 15.53 8.57 8.21
CA ASP A 226 14.62 8.36 9.35
C ASP A 226 14.51 6.89 9.81
N HIS A 227 14.73 5.92 8.92
CA HIS A 227 14.35 4.51 9.12
C HIS A 227 15.43 3.49 8.73
N ALA A 228 16.63 3.89 8.32
CA ALA A 228 17.69 2.96 7.87
C ALA A 228 18.00 1.85 8.88
N GLY A 229 17.92 2.16 10.19
CA GLY A 229 18.19 1.20 11.26
C GLY A 229 17.05 0.23 11.56
N SER A 230 15.87 0.39 10.98
CA SER A 230 14.66 -0.40 11.31
C SER A 230 14.17 -1.26 10.14
N LEU A 231 15.01 -1.49 9.14
CA LEU A 231 14.67 -2.33 7.99
C LEU A 231 15.04 -3.78 8.26
N PHE A 232 14.18 -4.72 7.85
CA PHE A 232 14.45 -6.15 7.96
C PHE A 232 14.07 -6.84 6.66
N LEU A 233 14.99 -7.60 6.08
CA LEU A 233 14.71 -8.45 4.93
C LEU A 233 15.25 -9.86 5.15
N ASP A 234 14.57 -10.86 4.61
CA ASP A 234 15.01 -12.24 4.56
C ASP A 234 15.99 -12.48 3.39
N GLU A 235 16.36 -13.74 3.15
CA GLU A 235 17.27 -14.13 2.06
C GLU A 235 16.67 -13.94 0.66
N SER A 236 15.34 -13.91 0.56
CA SER A 236 14.63 -13.62 -0.68
C SER A 236 14.54 -12.12 -0.98
N GLY A 237 14.97 -11.27 -0.04
CA GLY A 237 14.87 -9.83 -0.15
C GLY A 237 13.46 -9.29 0.14
N THR A 238 12.65 -10.04 0.91
CA THR A 238 11.30 -9.64 1.33
C THR A 238 11.20 -9.54 2.84
N TRP A 239 10.13 -8.94 3.37
CA TRP A 239 9.90 -8.87 4.81
C TRP A 239 9.85 -10.29 5.43
N PRO A 240 10.59 -10.55 6.53
CA PRO A 240 10.61 -11.86 7.17
C PRO A 240 9.24 -12.31 7.65
N ARG A 241 8.96 -13.62 7.59
CA ARG A 241 7.69 -14.17 8.08
C ARG A 241 7.61 -14.09 9.61
N ASP A 242 6.42 -13.83 10.12
CA ASP A 242 6.12 -13.71 11.57
C ASP A 242 6.50 -14.97 12.38
N GLU A 243 6.61 -16.13 11.74
CA GLU A 243 6.84 -17.43 12.37
C GLU A 243 8.34 -17.76 12.53
N ASP A 244 9.23 -17.01 11.89
CA ASP A 244 10.66 -17.31 11.92
C ASP A 244 11.32 -16.68 13.16
N ALA A 245 11.88 -17.51 14.03
CA ALA A 245 12.56 -17.09 15.26
C ALA A 245 13.79 -16.17 15.03
N ALA A 246 14.17 -15.94 13.77
CA ALA A 246 15.26 -15.06 13.34
C ALA A 246 14.78 -13.79 12.60
N SER A 247 13.48 -13.50 12.59
CA SER A 247 12.90 -12.38 11.83
C SER A 247 13.39 -11.00 12.27
N TRP A 248 13.79 -10.84 13.54
CA TRP A 248 14.42 -9.63 14.06
C TRP A 248 15.95 -9.76 14.24
N SER A 249 16.58 -10.75 13.59
CA SER A 249 18.03 -10.97 13.69
C SER A 249 18.85 -9.80 13.13
N ARG A 250 20.09 -9.67 13.61
CA ARG A 250 21.07 -8.73 13.04
C ARG A 250 21.24 -8.94 11.54
N SER A 251 21.34 -10.20 11.09
CA SER A 251 21.48 -10.53 9.67
C SER A 251 20.30 -10.03 8.82
N ALA A 252 19.07 -10.09 9.35
CA ALA A 252 17.90 -9.53 8.64
C ALA A 252 17.99 -8.00 8.53
N ARG A 253 18.48 -7.33 9.57
CA ARG A 253 18.71 -5.87 9.55
C ARG A 253 19.79 -5.44 8.59
N ASP A 254 20.89 -6.18 8.58
CA ASP A 254 22.01 -5.90 7.68
C ASP A 254 21.58 -6.04 6.21
N ARG A 255 20.75 -7.04 5.88
CA ARG A 255 20.15 -7.18 4.55
C ARG A 255 19.21 -6.04 4.19
N GLY A 256 18.35 -5.61 5.13
CA GLY A 256 17.46 -4.45 4.92
C GLY A 256 18.25 -3.17 4.62
N THR A 257 19.30 -2.92 5.41
CA THR A 257 20.21 -1.77 5.23
C THR A 257 20.95 -1.84 3.91
N ALA A 258 21.47 -3.02 3.55
CA ALA A 258 22.18 -3.24 2.29
C ALA A 258 21.25 -3.03 1.08
N ALA A 259 20.01 -3.53 1.14
CA ALA A 259 19.04 -3.34 0.05
C ALA A 259 18.69 -1.87 -0.19
N LEU A 260 18.57 -1.07 0.88
CA LEU A 260 18.39 0.38 0.74
C LEU A 260 19.61 1.05 0.08
N ALA A 261 20.82 0.70 0.53
CA ALA A 261 22.05 1.25 -0.02
C ALA A 261 22.23 0.88 -1.50
N GLU A 262 21.92 -0.36 -1.88
CA GLU A 262 21.95 -0.83 -3.26
C GLU A 262 20.95 -0.06 -4.13
N ALA A 263 19.72 0.12 -3.67
CA ALA A 263 18.70 0.86 -4.42
C ALA A 263 19.09 2.34 -4.61
N LEU A 264 19.69 2.97 -3.59
CA LEU A 264 20.20 4.34 -3.69
C LEU A 264 21.38 4.44 -4.66
N ALA A 265 22.33 3.50 -4.60
CA ALA A 265 23.48 3.46 -5.51
C ALA A 265 23.04 3.30 -6.97
N ALA A 266 22.05 2.44 -7.22
CA ALA A 266 21.47 2.25 -8.54
C ALA A 266 20.73 3.49 -9.06
N LEU A 267 20.41 4.48 -8.21
CA LEU A 267 19.72 5.72 -8.59
C LEU A 267 20.67 6.89 -8.86
N GLU A 268 21.93 6.82 -8.45
CA GLU A 268 22.92 7.86 -8.76
C GLU A 268 23.16 7.96 -10.28
N PRO A 269 23.39 9.16 -10.83
CA PRO A 269 23.70 9.31 -12.24
C PRO A 269 25.02 8.61 -12.56
N GLU A 270 25.06 7.78 -13.61
CA GLU A 270 26.33 7.30 -14.13
C GLU A 270 27.18 8.51 -14.55
N ASP A 271 28.41 8.59 -14.06
CA ASP A 271 29.41 9.53 -14.55
C ASP A 271 29.55 9.33 -16.06
N VAL A 272 28.90 10.19 -16.85
CA VAL A 272 29.12 10.23 -18.30
C VAL A 272 30.56 10.71 -18.47
N PRO A 273 31.48 9.87 -19.00
CA PRO A 273 32.83 10.34 -19.24
C PRO A 273 32.73 11.49 -20.24
N VAL A 274 33.16 12.67 -19.80
CA VAL A 274 33.31 13.85 -20.65
C VAL A 274 34.24 13.41 -21.78
N ARG A 275 33.69 13.25 -22.99
CA ARG A 275 34.52 13.03 -24.18
C ARG A 275 35.39 14.26 -24.36
N SER A 276 36.69 14.09 -24.07
CA SER A 276 37.76 15.06 -24.34
C SER A 276 37.94 15.28 -25.83
#